data_AF-A0AB74FKQ5-F1
#
_entry.id   AF-A0AB74FKQ5-F1
#
_cell.length_a   1.000
_cell.length_b   1.000
_cell.length_c   1.000
_cell.angle_alpha   90.00
_cell.angle_beta   90.00
_cell.angle_gamma   90.00
#
_symmetry.space_group_name_H-M   'P 1'
#
loop_
_entity.id
_entity.type
_entity.pdbx_description
1 polymer ?
#
loop_
_entity_poly.entity_id
_entity_poly.type
_entity_poly.pdbx_seq_one_letter_code
_entity_poly.pdbx_strand_id
1 'polypeptide(L)'
;MTHPRKRHAGARILFGLLATIVSMSAGCTPTEQPPIPFTGLTKDLRIRWSAEPGIDLLTGPAVIVRAYRESYVVGGLMANPAYYYPGFEHAVPQNGPNVSPLIRPLVTGDSQLERRGFQIATPIVGTWREHILSLTGDPTSGYTAKVCVWDTGTGVLAPNGQYRYPNRLPSNSMWSVRAGVGTLAVRITITPPPPFEPDPTKKSQQGSAPNPSTDIFGGWKIRAADSLGIASWMDQRSDWPLDDFRLTLNACGERAPDLLTGQGNFITVGDHPRSDFPTLPADPGWPAAGT
;
A
#
# COMPACT_ATOMS: atom_id res chain seq x y z
N MET A 1 18.65 93.69 -1.27
CA MET A 1 19.77 94.43 -1.89
C MET A 1 20.69 93.44 -2.58
N THR A 2 20.96 93.68 -3.86
CA THR A 2 22.17 93.29 -4.64
C THR A 2 22.59 91.81 -4.73
N HIS A 3 22.32 91.21 -5.91
CA HIS A 3 23.22 90.24 -6.56
C HIS A 3 24.50 90.96 -7.04
N PRO A 4 25.69 90.31 -7.10
CA PRO A 4 26.13 89.47 -8.25
C PRO A 4 27.16 88.37 -7.84
N ARG A 5 27.89 87.61 -8.67
CA ARG A 5 27.77 86.90 -9.97
C ARG A 5 29.17 86.30 -10.22
N LYS A 6 29.25 85.20 -10.98
CA LYS A 6 30.43 84.62 -11.70
C LYS A 6 31.36 83.68 -10.90
N ARG A 7 32.04 82.67 -11.46
CA ARG A 7 31.94 81.75 -12.63
C ARG A 7 33.27 80.97 -12.68
N HIS A 8 33.24 79.70 -13.13
CA HIS A 8 34.36 78.86 -13.63
C HIS A 8 35.43 78.42 -12.60
N ALA A 9 36.12 77.30 -12.70
CA ALA A 9 36.05 76.03 -13.44
C ALA A 9 37.16 75.15 -12.83
N GLY A 10 37.03 73.81 -12.84
CA GLY A 10 38.12 72.94 -12.40
C GLY A 10 37.68 71.52 -12.10
N ALA A 11 37.60 70.69 -13.13
CA ALA A 11 37.45 69.25 -13.03
C ALA A 11 38.70 68.62 -12.38
N ARG A 12 38.53 67.57 -11.57
CA ARG A 12 39.06 66.23 -11.86
C ARG A 12 38.92 65.22 -10.71
N ILE A 13 38.57 64.01 -11.16
CA ILE A 13 38.87 62.67 -10.62
C ILE A 13 37.85 62.05 -9.65
N LEU A 14 37.27 60.98 -10.21
CA LEU A 14 36.24 60.08 -9.71
C LEU A 14 36.94 58.77 -9.30
N PHE A 15 36.79 58.36 -8.04
CA PHE A 15 36.97 57.01 -7.49
C PHE A 15 36.24 57.08 -6.14
N GLY A 16 35.25 56.28 -5.76
CA GLY A 16 34.87 54.93 -6.17
C GLY A 16 34.52 54.22 -4.87
N LEU A 17 33.24 54.13 -4.53
CA LEU A 17 32.73 53.23 -3.50
C LEU A 17 31.34 52.76 -3.90
N LEU A 18 31.31 51.61 -4.58
CA LEU A 18 30.10 50.84 -4.81
C LEU A 18 29.56 50.36 -3.46
N ALA A 19 28.32 50.72 -3.15
CA ALA A 19 27.53 50.05 -2.12
C ALA A 19 27.07 48.69 -2.68
N THR A 20 27.58 47.61 -2.08
CA THR A 20 27.21 46.23 -2.40
C THR A 20 25.79 45.95 -1.92
N ILE A 21 24.89 45.69 -2.86
CA ILE A 21 23.54 45.17 -2.59
C ILE A 21 23.70 43.72 -2.14
N VAL A 22 23.35 43.42 -0.89
CA VAL A 22 23.22 42.05 -0.40
C VAL A 22 21.87 41.51 -0.89
N SER A 23 21.91 40.76 -1.98
CA SER A 23 20.79 39.95 -2.45
C SER A 23 20.49 38.86 -1.42
N MET A 24 19.35 38.96 -0.72
CA MET A 24 18.84 37.86 0.08
C MET A 24 18.36 36.77 -0.88
N SER A 25 19.14 35.69 -1.00
CA SER A 25 18.73 34.46 -1.65
C SER A 25 17.54 33.88 -0.89
N ALA A 26 16.37 33.90 -1.53
CA ALA A 26 15.23 33.07 -1.15
C ALA A 26 15.69 31.61 -1.16
N GLY A 27 15.80 31.01 0.03
CA GLY A 27 16.04 29.59 0.16
C GLY A 27 14.87 28.84 -0.46
N CYS A 28 15.12 28.10 -1.53
CA CYS A 28 14.23 27.04 -1.97
C CYS A 28 14.14 26.03 -0.82
N THR A 29 13.02 26.03 -0.08
CA THR A 29 12.61 24.83 0.65
C THR A 29 12.56 23.70 -0.36
N PRO A 30 13.30 22.59 -0.16
CA PRO A 30 13.10 21.40 -0.98
C PRO A 30 11.64 21.02 -0.83
N THR A 31 10.87 21.08 -1.90
CA THR A 31 9.57 20.45 -1.95
C THR A 31 9.85 18.95 -1.80
N GLU A 32 9.67 18.44 -0.60
CA GLU A 32 9.86 17.02 -0.30
C GLU A 32 8.88 16.25 -1.22
N GLN A 33 9.43 15.53 -2.19
CA GLN A 33 8.62 14.76 -3.12
C GLN A 33 7.82 13.74 -2.29
N PRO A 34 6.51 13.59 -2.54
CA PRO A 34 5.73 12.61 -1.80
C PRO A 34 6.39 11.23 -1.89
N PRO A 35 6.40 10.47 -0.79
CA PRO A 35 7.00 9.15 -0.77
C PRO A 35 6.38 8.25 -1.84
N ILE A 36 7.21 7.40 -2.44
CA ILE A 36 6.77 6.44 -3.45
C ILE A 36 6.50 5.10 -2.74
N PRO A 37 5.42 4.37 -3.07
CA PRO A 37 5.20 3.03 -2.56
C PRO A 37 6.45 2.12 -2.72
N PHE A 38 6.68 1.22 -1.77
CA PHE A 38 7.88 0.37 -1.72
C PHE A 38 9.21 1.14 -1.71
N THR A 39 9.26 2.22 -0.93
CA THR A 39 10.50 2.92 -0.56
C THR A 39 10.68 2.93 0.96
N GLY A 40 11.82 3.43 1.45
CA GLY A 40 12.10 3.51 2.88
C GLY A 40 12.08 2.12 3.55
N LEU A 41 11.25 1.96 4.59
CA LEU A 41 11.15 0.72 5.36
C LEU A 41 10.59 -0.46 4.56
N THR A 42 9.89 -0.21 3.45
CA THR A 42 9.28 -1.25 2.59
C THR A 42 10.04 -1.48 1.28
N LYS A 43 11.24 -0.90 1.13
CA LYS A 43 12.01 -0.96 -0.13
C LYS A 43 12.33 -2.38 -0.60
N ASP A 44 12.47 -3.31 0.35
CA ASP A 44 12.82 -4.71 0.13
C ASP A 44 11.63 -5.65 0.34
N LEU A 45 10.41 -5.12 0.39
CA LEU A 45 9.16 -5.89 0.39
C LEU A 45 8.58 -5.92 -1.03
N ARG A 46 8.08 -7.07 -1.47
CA ARG A 46 7.27 -7.15 -2.70
C ARG A 46 6.00 -7.95 -2.46
N ILE A 47 4.93 -7.59 -3.18
CA ILE A 47 3.69 -8.34 -3.20
C ILE A 47 3.64 -9.17 -4.49
N ARG A 48 3.29 -10.45 -4.37
CA ARG A 48 3.07 -11.36 -5.50
C ARG A 48 1.68 -11.95 -5.46
N TRP A 49 1.12 -12.15 -6.64
CA TRP A 49 -0.24 -12.61 -6.84
C TRP A 49 -0.28 -13.94 -7.58
N SER A 50 -1.27 -14.74 -7.23
CA SER A 50 -1.80 -15.80 -8.08
C SER A 50 -3.33 -15.75 -8.06
N ALA A 51 -3.99 -16.59 -8.84
CA ALA A 51 -5.45 -16.71 -8.83
C ALA A 51 -5.89 -18.11 -9.23
N GLU A 52 -7.15 -18.43 -8.93
CA GLU A 52 -7.80 -19.62 -9.48
C GLU A 52 -7.90 -19.57 -11.01
N PRO A 53 -7.97 -20.74 -11.69
CA PRO A 53 -8.15 -20.79 -13.13
C PRO A 53 -9.36 -19.99 -13.60
N GLY A 54 -9.18 -19.25 -14.70
CA GLY A 54 -10.24 -18.41 -15.29
C GLY A 54 -10.31 -16.99 -14.72
N ILE A 55 -9.50 -16.64 -13.72
CA ILE A 55 -9.38 -15.27 -13.23
C ILE A 55 -8.14 -14.63 -13.87
N ASP A 56 -8.35 -13.67 -14.78
CA ASP A 56 -7.28 -12.87 -15.36
C ASP A 56 -6.82 -11.80 -14.36
N LEU A 57 -5.55 -11.83 -13.98
CA LEU A 57 -4.94 -10.85 -13.07
C LEU A 57 -4.55 -9.53 -13.76
N LEU A 58 -4.52 -9.50 -15.09
CA LEU A 58 -3.97 -8.39 -15.86
C LEU A 58 -5.04 -7.45 -16.41
N THR A 59 -6.30 -7.89 -16.49
CA THR A 59 -7.42 -7.06 -16.96
C THR A 59 -8.64 -7.19 -16.04
N GLY A 60 -9.60 -6.29 -16.22
CA GLY A 60 -10.88 -6.33 -15.51
C GLY A 60 -10.78 -6.18 -13.98
N PRO A 61 -11.77 -6.69 -13.23
CA PRO A 61 -11.92 -6.41 -11.80
C PRO A 61 -10.77 -6.90 -10.92
N ALA A 62 -10.02 -7.93 -11.33
CA ALA A 62 -8.89 -8.45 -10.56
C ALA A 62 -7.75 -7.42 -10.42
N VAL A 63 -7.56 -6.56 -11.43
CA VAL A 63 -6.61 -5.43 -11.39
C VAL A 63 -6.90 -4.52 -10.20
N ILE A 64 -8.18 -4.22 -9.95
CA ILE A 64 -8.60 -3.33 -8.87
C ILE A 64 -8.44 -4.00 -7.51
N VAL A 65 -8.74 -5.29 -7.42
CA VAL A 65 -8.48 -6.08 -6.20
C VAL A 65 -6.99 -6.04 -5.85
N ARG A 66 -6.11 -6.27 -6.84
CA ARG A 66 -4.66 -6.18 -6.69
C ARG A 66 -4.23 -4.81 -6.19
N ALA A 67 -4.59 -3.76 -6.92
CA ALA A 67 -4.24 -2.38 -6.60
C ALA A 67 -4.71 -1.97 -5.20
N TYR A 68 -5.94 -2.30 -4.85
CA TYR A 68 -6.51 -2.02 -3.53
C TYR A 68 -5.70 -2.69 -2.41
N ARG A 69 -5.44 -3.98 -2.54
CA ARG A 69 -4.74 -4.76 -1.51
C ARG A 69 -3.30 -4.35 -1.35
N GLU A 70 -2.58 -4.12 -2.45
CA GLU A 70 -1.20 -3.65 -2.39
C GLU A 70 -1.10 -2.27 -1.74
N SER A 71 -1.96 -1.33 -2.15
CA SER A 71 -2.03 0.01 -1.56
C SER A 71 -2.44 -0.02 -0.08
N TYR A 72 -3.39 -0.87 0.30
CA TYR A 72 -3.81 -1.09 1.69
C TYR A 72 -2.62 -1.54 2.54
N VAL A 73 -1.86 -2.53 2.07
CA VAL A 73 -0.70 -3.09 2.79
C VAL A 73 0.39 -2.04 2.96
N VAL A 74 0.84 -1.38 1.89
CA VAL A 74 1.95 -0.42 1.98
C VAL A 74 1.56 0.81 2.79
N GLY A 75 0.37 1.36 2.57
CA GLY A 75 -0.11 2.52 3.32
C GLY A 75 -0.29 2.24 4.82
N GLY A 76 -0.75 1.04 5.19
CA GLY A 76 -0.87 0.64 6.59
C GLY A 76 0.45 0.30 7.27
N LEU A 77 1.38 -0.36 6.56
CA LEU A 77 2.74 -0.59 7.06
C LEU A 77 3.45 0.74 7.36
N MET A 78 3.28 1.73 6.49
CA MET A 78 3.89 3.06 6.68
C MET A 78 3.07 4.01 7.56
N ALA A 79 1.84 3.63 7.96
CA ALA A 79 0.86 4.49 8.63
C ALA A 79 0.73 5.89 8.00
N ASN A 80 0.80 5.98 6.67
CA ASN A 80 0.86 7.25 5.96
C ASN A 80 0.14 7.16 4.61
N PRO A 81 -0.88 7.99 4.37
CA PRO A 81 -1.65 7.96 3.12
C PRO A 81 -0.82 8.32 1.87
N ALA A 82 0.31 9.00 2.04
CA ALA A 82 1.19 9.33 0.91
C ALA A 82 1.82 8.09 0.24
N TYR A 83 1.79 6.92 0.90
CA TYR A 83 2.23 5.65 0.33
C TYR A 83 1.12 4.87 -0.41
N TYR A 84 -0.09 5.42 -0.48
CA TYR A 84 -1.13 4.80 -1.29
C TYR A 84 -0.81 4.86 -2.78
N TYR A 85 -1.38 3.93 -3.54
CA TYR A 85 -1.33 3.99 -5.00
C TYR A 85 -2.14 5.18 -5.52
N PRO A 86 -1.72 5.80 -6.64
CA PRO A 86 -2.50 6.85 -7.26
C PRO A 86 -3.93 6.37 -7.52
N GLY A 87 -4.90 7.18 -7.08
CA GLY A 87 -6.34 6.90 -7.17
C GLY A 87 -6.98 6.27 -5.93
N PHE A 88 -6.21 5.73 -4.99
CA PHE A 88 -6.76 5.08 -3.80
C PHE A 88 -7.63 6.03 -2.96
N GLU A 89 -7.21 7.30 -2.83
CA GLU A 89 -7.90 8.29 -1.99
C GLU A 89 -9.35 8.53 -2.41
N HIS A 90 -9.64 8.54 -3.70
CA HIS A 90 -11.01 8.71 -4.20
C HIS A 90 -11.75 7.37 -4.35
N ALA A 91 -11.02 6.26 -4.49
CA ALA A 91 -11.60 4.95 -4.73
C ALA A 91 -12.06 4.27 -3.44
N VAL A 92 -11.42 4.59 -2.30
CA VAL A 92 -11.65 3.94 -1.01
C VAL A 92 -12.22 4.97 -0.02
N PRO A 93 -13.36 4.69 0.64
CA PRO A 93 -13.91 5.56 1.68
C PRO A 93 -12.88 5.88 2.77
N GLN A 94 -12.92 7.10 3.30
CA GLN A 94 -12.08 7.50 4.43
C GLN A 94 -12.53 6.83 5.72
N ASN A 95 -11.58 6.58 6.63
CA ASN A 95 -11.90 6.09 7.97
C ASN A 95 -12.80 7.11 8.69
N GLY A 96 -13.80 6.62 9.41
CA GLY A 96 -14.75 7.46 10.11
C GLY A 96 -15.77 6.66 10.91
N PRO A 97 -16.63 7.31 11.71
CA PRO A 97 -17.51 6.62 12.66
C PRO A 97 -18.45 5.58 12.03
N ASN A 98 -18.80 5.74 10.75
CA ASN A 98 -19.74 4.90 10.03
C ASN A 98 -19.09 4.06 8.91
N VAL A 99 -17.75 4.05 8.85
CA VAL A 99 -17.01 3.29 7.84
C VAL A 99 -16.20 2.23 8.57
N SER A 100 -16.36 0.97 8.17
CA SER A 100 -15.56 -0.11 8.74
C SER A 100 -14.07 0.17 8.52
N PRO A 101 -13.24 0.18 9.58
CA PRO A 101 -11.79 0.40 9.45
C PRO A 101 -11.07 -0.80 8.80
N LEU A 102 -11.82 -1.82 8.37
CA LEU A 102 -11.34 -2.92 7.52
C LEU A 102 -11.19 -2.51 6.05
N ILE A 103 -11.85 -1.42 5.62
CA ILE A 103 -11.90 -0.95 4.22
C ILE A 103 -10.67 -0.10 3.88
N ARG A 104 -10.09 0.59 4.86
CA ARG A 104 -8.93 1.47 4.66
C ARG A 104 -7.97 1.27 5.82
N PRO A 105 -6.66 1.10 5.58
CA PRO A 105 -5.74 0.87 6.69
C PRO A 105 -5.70 2.11 7.58
N LEU A 106 -5.52 1.90 8.89
CA LEU A 106 -5.33 3.00 9.82
C LEU A 106 -3.99 3.70 9.52
N VAL A 107 -4.01 5.02 9.55
CA VAL A 107 -2.83 5.87 9.31
C VAL A 107 -2.67 6.93 10.40
N THR A 108 -1.56 7.66 10.36
CA THR A 108 -1.28 8.75 11.30
C THR A 108 -2.44 9.74 11.33
N GLY A 109 -2.98 10.00 12.53
CA GLY A 109 -4.19 10.80 12.75
C GLY A 109 -5.42 9.98 13.09
N ASP A 110 -5.46 8.69 12.75
CA ASP A 110 -6.55 7.80 13.15
C ASP A 110 -6.43 7.43 14.64
N SER A 111 -7.51 7.65 15.40
CA SER A 111 -7.54 7.41 16.86
C SER A 111 -7.23 5.96 17.29
N GLN A 112 -7.41 4.99 16.39
CA GLN A 112 -7.21 3.58 16.67
C GLN A 112 -5.84 3.05 16.22
N LEU A 113 -4.99 3.88 15.58
CA LEU A 113 -3.74 3.44 14.98
C LEU A 113 -2.82 2.74 15.98
N GLU A 114 -2.63 3.28 17.18
CA GLU A 114 -1.71 2.69 18.17
C GLU A 114 -2.16 1.31 18.65
N ARG A 115 -3.47 1.09 18.73
CA ARG A 115 -4.05 -0.15 19.25
C ARG A 115 -4.31 -1.20 18.17
N ARG A 116 -4.64 -0.75 16.96
CA ARG A 116 -5.22 -1.56 15.88
C ARG A 116 -4.56 -1.32 14.52
N GLY A 117 -3.50 -0.52 14.46
CA GLY A 117 -2.64 -0.43 13.28
C GLY A 117 -1.71 -1.62 13.18
N PHE A 118 -1.14 -1.81 11.99
CA PHE A 118 -0.13 -2.84 11.71
C PHE A 118 1.17 -2.23 11.17
N GLN A 119 1.43 -0.97 11.52
CA GLN A 119 2.57 -0.18 11.07
C GLN A 119 3.90 -0.75 11.54
N ILE A 120 4.96 -0.46 10.78
CA ILE A 120 6.33 -0.89 11.09
C ILE A 120 7.20 0.29 11.47
N ALA A 121 8.13 0.03 12.40
CA ALA A 121 9.18 0.99 12.79
C ALA A 121 10.57 0.55 12.32
N THR A 122 10.72 -0.68 11.82
CA THR A 122 11.98 -1.22 11.31
C THR A 122 11.79 -1.77 9.89
N PRO A 123 12.86 -1.85 9.08
CA PRO A 123 12.77 -2.35 7.71
C PRO A 123 12.12 -3.73 7.64
N ILE A 124 11.16 -3.87 6.73
CA ILE A 124 10.56 -5.14 6.36
C ILE A 124 11.17 -5.63 5.04
N VAL A 125 11.38 -6.94 4.97
CA VAL A 125 11.91 -7.62 3.80
C VAL A 125 11.03 -8.81 3.42
N GLY A 126 11.20 -9.30 2.19
CA GLY A 126 10.64 -10.57 1.73
C GLY A 126 9.45 -10.41 0.80
N THR A 127 8.67 -11.47 0.69
CA THR A 127 7.57 -11.58 -0.27
C THR A 127 6.26 -11.81 0.45
N TRP A 128 5.39 -10.82 0.37
CA TRP A 128 3.98 -10.93 0.77
C TRP A 128 3.19 -11.53 -0.39
N ARG A 129 2.34 -12.51 -0.13
CA ARG A 129 1.63 -13.22 -1.20
C ARG A 129 0.13 -13.08 -1.03
N GLU A 130 -0.56 -12.80 -2.13
CA GLU A 130 -2.01 -12.81 -2.17
C GLU A 130 -2.50 -13.72 -3.31
N HIS A 131 -3.70 -14.26 -3.16
CA HIS A 131 -4.30 -15.14 -4.15
C HIS A 131 -5.79 -14.89 -4.27
N ILE A 132 -6.28 -14.63 -5.48
CA ILE A 132 -7.73 -14.47 -5.72
C ILE A 132 -8.35 -15.86 -5.87
N LEU A 133 -9.07 -16.29 -4.85
CA LEU A 133 -9.74 -17.59 -4.80
C LEU A 133 -11.04 -17.59 -5.62
N SER A 134 -11.77 -16.48 -5.61
CA SER A 134 -12.96 -16.34 -6.44
C SER A 134 -13.22 -14.88 -6.78
N LEU A 135 -13.77 -14.63 -7.96
CA LEU A 135 -14.21 -13.31 -8.38
C LEU A 135 -15.56 -13.46 -9.09
N THR A 136 -16.63 -13.04 -8.44
CA THR A 136 -18.01 -13.23 -8.89
C THR A 136 -18.76 -11.91 -8.95
N GLY A 137 -19.69 -11.78 -9.89
CA GLY A 137 -20.50 -10.57 -10.05
C GLY A 137 -20.52 -10.10 -11.50
N ASP A 138 -20.98 -8.87 -11.71
CA ASP A 138 -21.19 -8.32 -13.06
C ASP A 138 -21.06 -6.78 -13.08
N PRO A 139 -20.98 -6.15 -14.27
CA PRO A 139 -20.82 -4.71 -14.39
C PRO A 139 -21.95 -3.85 -13.80
N THR A 140 -23.12 -4.43 -13.54
CA THR A 140 -24.30 -3.73 -13.01
C THR A 140 -24.36 -3.82 -11.49
N SER A 141 -24.17 -5.02 -10.94
CA SER A 141 -24.25 -5.28 -9.50
C SER A 141 -22.93 -5.03 -8.75
N GLY A 142 -21.82 -4.97 -9.48
CA GLY A 142 -20.48 -4.96 -8.93
C GLY A 142 -19.92 -6.38 -8.78
N TYR A 143 -18.70 -6.46 -8.22
CA TYR A 143 -17.99 -7.72 -8.07
C TYR A 143 -17.66 -7.96 -6.60
N THR A 144 -17.62 -9.22 -6.21
CA THR A 144 -17.12 -9.69 -4.92
C THR A 144 -15.96 -10.64 -5.15
N ALA A 145 -14.81 -10.30 -4.57
CA ALA A 145 -13.62 -11.11 -4.56
C ALA A 145 -13.44 -11.77 -3.19
N LYS A 146 -12.98 -13.02 -3.20
CA LYS A 146 -12.42 -13.67 -2.00
C LYS A 146 -10.93 -13.85 -2.22
N VAL A 147 -10.13 -13.33 -1.30
CA VAL A 147 -8.69 -13.23 -1.42
C VAL A 147 -8.03 -13.91 -0.23
N CYS A 148 -7.07 -14.79 -0.53
CA CYS A 148 -6.16 -15.36 0.43
C CYS A 148 -4.95 -14.46 0.59
N VAL A 149 -4.51 -14.26 1.83
CA VAL A 149 -3.37 -13.42 2.17
C VAL A 149 -2.39 -14.24 3.01
N TRP A 150 -1.11 -14.22 2.61
CA TRP A 150 -0.01 -14.87 3.31
C TRP A 150 1.17 -13.92 3.52
N ASP A 151 1.52 -13.66 4.77
CA ASP A 151 2.62 -12.76 5.13
C ASP A 151 3.82 -13.48 5.76
N THR A 152 3.77 -14.81 5.88
CA THR A 152 4.85 -15.65 6.45
C THR A 152 6.17 -15.54 5.71
N GLY A 153 6.13 -15.16 4.42
CA GLY A 153 7.32 -14.89 3.60
C GLY A 153 7.98 -13.53 3.89
N THR A 154 7.60 -12.83 4.97
CA THR A 154 8.13 -11.51 5.34
C THR A 154 8.80 -11.51 6.71
N GLY A 155 9.85 -10.71 6.84
CA GLY A 155 10.61 -10.56 8.09
C GLY A 155 10.87 -9.09 8.40
N VAL A 156 10.96 -8.74 9.68
CA VAL A 156 11.42 -7.42 10.14
C VAL A 156 12.79 -7.51 10.76
N LEU A 157 13.63 -6.49 10.53
CA LEU A 157 14.96 -6.41 11.12
C LEU A 157 14.85 -6.30 12.66
N ALA A 158 15.51 -7.22 13.35
CA ALA A 158 15.63 -7.25 14.80
C ALA A 158 16.96 -6.59 15.25
N PRO A 159 17.09 -6.16 16.54
CA PRO A 159 18.28 -5.47 17.04
C PRO A 159 19.58 -6.25 16.91
N ASN A 160 19.52 -7.58 16.86
CA ASN A 160 20.68 -8.46 16.69
C ASN A 160 21.13 -8.61 15.21
N GLY A 161 20.53 -7.87 14.28
CA GLY A 161 20.84 -7.92 12.85
C GLY A 161 20.20 -9.09 12.09
N GLN A 162 19.45 -9.95 12.79
CA GLN A 162 18.65 -11.02 12.18
C GLN A 162 17.23 -10.54 11.87
N TYR A 163 16.41 -11.40 11.28
CA TYR A 163 15.04 -11.10 10.88
C TYR A 163 14.05 -11.98 11.62
N ARG A 164 12.92 -11.41 12.02
CA ARG A 164 11.84 -12.12 12.70
C ARG A 164 10.55 -11.99 11.92
N TYR A 165 9.76 -13.06 11.88
CA TYR A 165 8.39 -12.98 11.40
C TYR A 165 7.54 -12.08 12.35
N PRO A 166 6.95 -10.99 11.84
CA PRO A 166 6.30 -9.97 12.65
C PRO A 166 4.89 -10.33 13.13
N ASN A 167 4.32 -11.45 12.68
CA ASN A 167 3.01 -11.97 13.09
C ASN A 167 1.91 -10.90 13.09
N ARG A 168 1.71 -10.25 11.93
CA ARG A 168 0.80 -9.10 11.80
C ARG A 168 -0.65 -9.50 11.63
N LEU A 169 -0.88 -10.62 10.97
CA LEU A 169 -2.21 -11.15 10.77
C LEU A 169 -2.69 -11.79 12.07
N PRO A 170 -3.94 -11.54 12.49
CA PRO A 170 -4.47 -12.14 13.71
C PRO A 170 -4.37 -13.66 13.63
N SER A 171 -4.11 -14.30 14.77
CA SER A 171 -4.10 -15.77 14.85
C SER A 171 -5.43 -16.32 14.34
N ASN A 172 -5.34 -17.24 13.39
CA ASN A 172 -6.48 -17.76 12.63
C ASN A 172 -7.04 -19.06 13.22
N SER A 173 -6.72 -19.35 14.49
CA SER A 173 -7.19 -20.52 15.23
C SER A 173 -8.69 -20.50 15.53
N MET A 174 -9.48 -19.62 14.91
CA MET A 174 -10.89 -19.48 15.23
C MET A 174 -11.58 -20.83 15.08
N TRP A 175 -11.41 -21.59 13.98
CA TRP A 175 -11.98 -22.95 13.81
C TRP A 175 -11.31 -23.80 12.69
N SER A 176 -10.10 -23.46 12.21
CA SER A 176 -9.45 -24.17 11.09
C SER A 176 -8.17 -24.88 11.53
N VAL A 177 -8.03 -26.15 11.16
CA VAL A 177 -6.80 -26.95 11.36
C VAL A 177 -5.78 -26.75 10.23
N ARG A 178 -6.20 -26.19 9.08
CA ARG A 178 -5.39 -26.07 7.86
C ARG A 178 -4.88 -24.66 7.61
N ALA A 179 -5.60 -23.64 8.08
CA ALA A 179 -5.07 -22.28 8.08
C ALA A 179 -4.10 -22.13 9.25
N GLY A 180 -2.80 -22.09 8.93
CA GLY A 180 -1.73 -21.87 9.89
C GLY A 180 -1.39 -20.38 10.03
N VAL A 181 -0.54 -20.05 11.00
CA VAL A 181 -0.06 -18.67 11.27
C VAL A 181 0.25 -17.91 9.98
N GLY A 182 -0.17 -16.65 9.92
CA GLY A 182 0.06 -15.79 8.76
C GLY A 182 -0.81 -16.10 7.55
N THR A 183 -1.93 -16.82 7.71
CA THR A 183 -2.96 -17.00 6.66
C THR A 183 -4.24 -16.26 7.02
N LEU A 184 -4.74 -15.45 6.09
CA LEU A 184 -6.01 -14.72 6.24
C LEU A 184 -6.88 -14.86 4.99
N ALA A 185 -8.20 -14.87 5.19
CA ALA A 185 -9.19 -14.71 4.14
C ALA A 185 -9.84 -13.32 4.21
N VAL A 186 -9.93 -12.63 3.07
CA VAL A 186 -10.55 -11.31 2.93
C VAL A 186 -11.62 -11.37 1.84
N ARG A 187 -12.79 -10.80 2.09
CA ARG A 187 -13.86 -10.59 1.11
C ARG A 187 -13.90 -9.13 0.75
N ILE A 188 -13.88 -8.82 -0.54
CA ILE A 188 -13.79 -7.44 -1.04
C ILE A 188 -14.91 -7.24 -2.04
N THR A 189 -15.69 -6.18 -1.88
CA THR A 189 -16.74 -5.81 -2.82
C THR A 189 -16.35 -4.51 -3.53
N ILE A 190 -16.41 -4.53 -4.85
CA ILE A 190 -16.00 -3.42 -5.72
C ILE A 190 -17.12 -3.06 -6.69
N THR A 191 -17.23 -1.78 -7.03
CA THR A 191 -18.17 -1.27 -8.04
C THR A 191 -17.40 -0.75 -9.25
N PRO A 192 -17.75 -1.17 -10.48
CA PRO A 192 -17.15 -0.67 -11.70
C PRO A 192 -17.50 0.81 -11.96
N PRO A 193 -16.69 1.52 -12.74
CA PRO A 193 -16.97 2.87 -13.17
C PRO A 193 -18.21 2.89 -14.08
N PRO A 194 -19.01 3.96 -14.06
CA PRO A 194 -19.98 4.19 -15.12
C PRO A 194 -19.26 4.37 -16.48
N PRO A 195 -19.96 4.19 -17.63
CA PRO A 195 -19.31 4.15 -18.94
C PRO A 195 -18.51 5.41 -19.34
N PHE A 196 -18.82 6.56 -18.73
CA PHE A 196 -18.17 7.85 -18.99
C PHE A 196 -16.93 8.10 -18.12
N GLU A 197 -16.69 7.29 -17.09
CA GLU A 197 -15.52 7.42 -16.23
C GLU A 197 -14.34 6.57 -16.76
N PRO A 198 -13.08 6.98 -16.48
CA PRO A 198 -11.91 6.19 -16.85
C PRO A 198 -11.96 4.79 -16.25
N ASP A 199 -11.63 3.80 -17.08
CA ASP A 199 -11.51 2.39 -16.67
C ASP A 199 -10.14 1.84 -17.09
N PRO A 200 -9.14 1.91 -16.18
CA PRO A 200 -7.79 1.41 -16.45
C PRO A 200 -7.74 -0.10 -16.71
N THR A 201 -8.77 -0.85 -16.29
CA THR A 201 -8.82 -2.31 -16.36
C THR A 201 -9.10 -2.85 -17.77
N LYS A 202 -9.50 -1.98 -18.70
CA LYS A 202 -9.71 -2.32 -20.13
C LYS A 202 -8.41 -2.58 -20.89
N LYS A 203 -7.27 -2.18 -20.32
CA LYS A 203 -5.94 -2.45 -20.87
C LYS A 203 -5.20 -3.39 -19.92
N SER A 204 -4.35 -4.24 -20.47
CA SER A 204 -3.50 -5.12 -19.67
C SER A 204 -2.58 -4.31 -18.76
N GLN A 205 -2.63 -4.61 -17.46
CA GLN A 205 -1.84 -3.99 -16.41
C GLN A 205 -0.70 -4.93 -16.01
N GLN A 206 0.32 -4.98 -16.87
CA GLN A 206 1.48 -5.84 -16.71
C GLN A 206 2.78 -5.05 -16.86
N GLY A 207 3.75 -5.36 -16.00
CA GLY A 207 5.13 -4.87 -16.13
C GLY A 207 6.00 -5.41 -15.00
N SER A 208 7.09 -4.72 -14.73
CA SER A 208 8.06 -5.08 -13.68
C SER A 208 8.06 -4.11 -12.49
N ALA A 209 7.32 -2.99 -12.57
CA ALA A 209 7.31 -2.01 -11.50
C ALA A 209 6.57 -2.57 -10.28
N PRO A 210 7.01 -2.27 -9.05
CA PRO A 210 6.37 -2.76 -7.84
C PRO A 210 5.05 -2.04 -7.55
N ASN A 211 4.83 -0.85 -8.11
CA ASN A 211 3.63 -0.03 -7.95
C ASN A 211 3.25 0.65 -9.28
N PRO A 212 1.97 1.01 -9.48
CA PRO A 212 1.55 1.80 -10.62
C PRO A 212 2.06 3.24 -10.48
N SER A 213 2.33 3.86 -11.63
CA SER A 213 2.77 5.25 -11.74
C SER A 213 1.64 6.24 -12.01
N THR A 214 0.46 5.74 -12.39
CA THR A 214 -0.74 6.49 -12.74
C THR A 214 -1.94 6.00 -11.95
N ASP A 215 -3.05 6.74 -12.01
CA ASP A 215 -4.30 6.34 -11.37
C ASP A 215 -4.79 5.00 -11.93
N ILE A 216 -4.66 3.96 -11.11
CA ILE A 216 -5.05 2.59 -11.44
C ILE A 216 -6.50 2.29 -11.10
N PHE A 217 -7.15 3.14 -10.31
CA PHE A 217 -8.53 2.96 -9.88
C PHE A 217 -9.51 3.63 -10.85
N GLY A 218 -9.16 4.74 -11.49
CA GLY A 218 -10.07 5.45 -12.40
C GLY A 218 -11.40 5.76 -11.72
N GLY A 219 -12.53 5.30 -12.25
CA GLY A 219 -13.84 5.44 -11.60
C GLY A 219 -14.25 4.28 -10.68
N TRP A 220 -13.42 3.25 -10.51
CA TRP A 220 -13.74 2.11 -9.63
C TRP A 220 -13.84 2.52 -8.16
N LYS A 221 -14.74 1.86 -7.42
CA LYS A 221 -14.91 2.09 -5.97
C LYS A 221 -14.81 0.81 -5.16
N ILE A 222 -14.13 0.89 -4.01
CA ILE A 222 -14.14 -0.16 -3.00
C ILE A 222 -15.31 0.11 -2.06
N ARG A 223 -16.27 -0.80 -2.02
CA ARG A 223 -17.50 -0.67 -1.22
C ARG A 223 -17.33 -1.25 0.16
N ALA A 224 -16.72 -2.42 0.23
CA ALA A 224 -16.53 -3.16 1.46
C ALA A 224 -15.27 -4.00 1.36
N ALA A 225 -14.62 -4.21 2.50
CA ALA A 225 -13.64 -5.25 2.71
C ALA A 225 -13.89 -5.81 4.10
N ASP A 226 -13.86 -7.13 4.21
CA ASP A 226 -14.22 -7.82 5.44
C ASP A 226 -13.34 -9.06 5.62
N SER A 227 -13.08 -9.37 6.88
CA SER A 227 -12.43 -10.60 7.32
C SER A 227 -12.84 -10.84 8.75
N LEU A 228 -13.49 -11.97 9.04
CA LEU A 228 -13.95 -12.28 10.39
C LEU A 228 -12.82 -12.28 11.43
N GLY A 229 -11.61 -12.68 11.03
CA GLY A 229 -10.42 -12.63 11.89
C GLY A 229 -10.02 -11.21 12.26
N ILE A 230 -9.93 -10.30 11.27
CA ILE A 230 -9.60 -8.89 11.54
C ILE A 230 -10.77 -8.19 12.23
N ALA A 231 -12.01 -8.45 11.82
CA ALA A 231 -13.21 -7.86 12.42
C ALA A 231 -13.27 -8.15 13.92
N SER A 232 -13.04 -9.40 14.32
CA SER A 232 -12.94 -9.79 15.74
C SER A 232 -11.82 -9.03 16.47
N TRP A 233 -10.63 -8.94 15.88
CA TRP A 233 -9.50 -8.20 16.45
C TRP A 233 -9.77 -6.69 16.59
N MET A 234 -10.56 -6.12 15.67
CA MET A 234 -10.96 -4.72 15.67
C MET A 234 -12.31 -4.47 16.36
N ASP A 235 -12.89 -5.44 17.07
CA ASP A 235 -14.22 -5.33 17.69
C ASP A 235 -15.27 -4.75 16.71
N GLN A 236 -15.22 -5.21 15.47
CA GLN A 236 -16.13 -4.84 14.39
C GLN A 236 -17.09 -6.00 14.11
N ARG A 237 -18.29 -5.64 13.66
CA ARG A 237 -19.22 -6.62 13.09
C ARG A 237 -18.86 -6.88 11.65
N SER A 238 -18.71 -8.15 11.32
CA SER A 238 -18.64 -8.66 9.96
C SER A 238 -20.00 -9.23 9.58
N ASP A 239 -20.45 -8.96 8.36
CA ASP A 239 -21.65 -9.55 7.79
C ASP A 239 -21.33 -10.81 6.95
N TRP A 240 -20.08 -11.27 6.96
CA TRP A 240 -19.67 -12.48 6.26
C TRP A 240 -20.20 -13.72 6.98
N PRO A 241 -21.05 -14.55 6.33
CA PRO A 241 -21.48 -15.81 6.92
C PRO A 241 -20.30 -16.68 7.37
N LEU A 242 -20.33 -17.12 8.62
CA LEU A 242 -19.22 -17.83 9.26
C LEU A 242 -18.79 -19.10 8.51
N ASP A 243 -19.74 -19.85 7.98
CA ASP A 243 -19.44 -21.09 7.24
C ASP A 243 -18.75 -20.79 5.91
N ASP A 244 -19.16 -19.73 5.21
CA ASP A 244 -18.52 -19.30 3.98
C ASP A 244 -17.09 -18.78 4.23
N PHE A 245 -16.89 -18.01 5.30
CA PHE A 245 -15.56 -17.59 5.72
C PHE A 245 -14.66 -18.78 6.07
N ARG A 246 -15.18 -19.78 6.79
CA ARG A 246 -14.42 -20.99 7.15
C ARG A 246 -14.00 -21.79 5.91
N LEU A 247 -14.92 -21.99 4.97
CA LEU A 247 -14.61 -22.66 3.69
C LEU A 247 -13.53 -21.90 2.92
N THR A 248 -13.65 -20.57 2.86
CA THR A 248 -12.66 -19.69 2.21
C THR A 248 -11.30 -19.78 2.89
N LEU A 249 -11.25 -19.68 4.22
CA LEU A 249 -10.02 -19.75 5.01
C LEU A 249 -9.34 -21.11 4.88
N ASN A 250 -10.09 -22.21 4.86
CA ASN A 250 -9.55 -23.55 4.60
C ASN A 250 -8.93 -23.66 3.21
N ALA A 251 -9.64 -23.17 2.18
CA ALA A 251 -9.12 -23.15 0.81
C ALA A 251 -7.83 -22.32 0.70
N CYS A 252 -7.72 -21.22 1.46
CA CYS A 252 -6.49 -20.45 1.58
C CYS A 252 -5.36 -21.23 2.27
N GLY A 253 -5.66 -21.98 3.35
CA GLY A 253 -4.66 -22.86 3.97
C GLY A 253 -4.11 -23.91 2.99
N GLU A 254 -4.98 -24.50 2.17
CA GLU A 254 -4.60 -25.52 1.17
C GLU A 254 -3.76 -24.98 0.01
N ARG A 255 -3.78 -23.67 -0.22
CA ARG A 255 -3.03 -23.00 -1.30
C ARG A 255 -1.79 -22.26 -0.79
N ALA A 256 -1.60 -22.21 0.53
CA ALA A 256 -0.52 -21.47 1.15
C ALA A 256 0.85 -22.05 0.74
N PRO A 257 1.66 -21.30 -0.03
CA PRO A 257 2.88 -21.86 -0.63
C PRO A 257 3.92 -22.31 0.42
N ASP A 258 4.03 -21.57 1.54
CA ASP A 258 5.07 -21.79 2.54
C ASP A 258 4.62 -22.73 3.68
N LEU A 259 3.30 -22.88 3.92
CA LEU A 259 2.78 -23.80 4.94
C LEU A 259 2.82 -25.25 4.46
N LEU A 260 2.63 -25.49 3.16
CA LEU A 260 2.66 -26.83 2.57
C LEU A 260 4.06 -27.47 2.62
N THR A 261 5.12 -26.66 2.69
CA THR A 261 6.52 -27.13 2.70
C THR A 261 7.09 -27.27 4.11
N GLY A 262 6.33 -26.95 5.18
CA GLY A 262 6.80 -26.92 6.56
C GLY A 262 7.72 -25.74 6.90
N GLN A 263 8.20 -25.00 5.90
CA GLN A 263 9.03 -23.80 6.05
C GLN A 263 8.30 -22.67 6.80
N GLY A 264 6.99 -22.54 6.61
CA GLY A 264 6.18 -21.54 7.31
C GLY A 264 6.23 -21.71 8.83
N ASN A 265 6.13 -22.94 9.34
CA ASN A 265 6.21 -23.19 10.79
C ASN A 265 7.59 -22.84 11.37
N PHE A 266 8.66 -23.09 10.61
CA PHE A 266 10.03 -22.73 11.02
C PHE A 266 10.23 -21.21 11.06
N ILE A 267 9.87 -20.51 9.98
CA ILE A 267 10.10 -19.06 9.83
C ILE A 267 9.28 -18.23 10.84
N THR A 268 8.14 -18.74 11.31
CA THR A 268 7.26 -18.03 12.25
C THR A 268 7.80 -17.96 13.68
N VAL A 269 8.88 -18.69 14.02
CA VAL A 269 9.43 -18.76 15.38
C VAL A 269 10.91 -18.36 15.41
N GLY A 270 11.27 -17.41 16.28
CA GLY A 270 12.67 -17.03 16.50
C GLY A 270 13.23 -16.04 15.48
N ASP A 271 14.55 -15.92 15.48
CA ASP A 271 15.30 -15.02 14.61
C ASP A 271 16.03 -15.82 13.53
N HIS A 272 15.96 -15.34 12.29
CA HIS A 272 16.40 -16.03 11.08
C HIS A 272 17.30 -15.14 10.23
N PRO A 273 18.20 -15.71 9.42
CA PRO A 273 18.97 -14.95 8.46
C PRO A 273 18.07 -14.31 7.39
N ARG A 274 18.55 -13.19 6.82
CA ARG A 274 17.88 -12.47 5.72
C ARG A 274 17.52 -13.37 4.52
N SER A 275 18.30 -14.42 4.28
CA SER A 275 18.12 -15.38 3.19
C SER A 275 16.80 -16.15 3.27
N ASP A 276 16.23 -16.29 4.46
CA ASP A 276 15.00 -17.05 4.68
C ASP A 276 13.76 -16.26 4.26
N PHE A 277 13.91 -14.95 4.04
CA PHE A 277 12.87 -14.03 3.58
C PHE A 277 13.20 -13.45 2.19
N PRO A 278 13.34 -14.26 1.12
CA PRO A 278 13.73 -13.74 -0.18
C PRO A 278 12.70 -12.73 -0.71
N THR A 279 13.20 -11.62 -1.25
CA THR A 279 12.37 -10.63 -1.95
C THR A 279 12.31 -11.01 -3.41
N LEU A 280 11.22 -11.65 -3.82
CA LEU A 280 10.98 -11.98 -5.21
C LEU A 280 10.45 -10.73 -5.95
N PRO A 281 10.64 -10.61 -7.28
CA PRO A 281 10.03 -9.52 -8.05
C PRO A 281 8.51 -9.47 -7.88
N ALA A 282 7.92 -8.29 -8.02
CA ALA A 282 6.47 -8.15 -8.10
C ALA A 282 5.95 -8.93 -9.32
N ASP A 283 4.88 -9.68 -9.13
CA ASP A 283 4.35 -10.57 -10.18
C ASP A 283 2.84 -10.82 -10.02
N PRO A 284 2.02 -10.47 -11.03
CA PRO A 284 2.39 -9.52 -12.08
C PRO A 284 2.82 -8.18 -11.46
N GLY A 285 3.87 -7.56 -12.01
CA GLY A 285 4.19 -6.17 -11.71
C GLY A 285 3.33 -5.19 -12.51
N TRP A 286 3.51 -3.91 -12.24
CA TRP A 286 2.78 -2.82 -12.89
C TRP A 286 3.54 -2.24 -14.09
N PRO A 287 2.83 -1.61 -15.06
CA PRO A 287 3.47 -0.86 -16.13
C PRO A 287 4.40 0.24 -15.58
N ALA A 288 5.51 0.47 -16.28
CA ALA A 288 6.42 1.56 -15.96
C ALA A 288 5.79 2.93 -16.28
N ALA A 289 6.36 4.01 -15.74
CA ALA A 289 5.93 5.35 -16.11
C ALA A 289 6.14 5.61 -17.61
N GLY A 290 5.09 6.03 -18.32
CA GLY A 290 5.17 6.46 -19.72
C GLY A 290 4.99 5.39 -20.79
N THR A 291 4.47 4.20 -20.44
CA THR A 291 4.09 3.14 -21.40
C THR A 291 2.60 3.15 -21.72
#